data_AF-A0A2U3AXD2-F1
#
_entry.id   AF-A0A2U3AXD2-F1
#
_cell.length_a   1.000
_cell.length_b   1.000
_cell.length_c   1.000
_cell.angle_alpha   90.00
_cell.angle_beta   90.00
_cell.angle_gamma   90.00
#
_symmetry.space_group_name_H-M   'P 1'
#
loop_
_entity.id
_entity.type
_entity.pdbx_description
1 polymer ?
#
loop_
_entity_poly.entity_id
_entity_poly.type
_entity_poly.pdbx_seq_one_letter_code
_entity_poly.pdbx_strand_id
1 'polypeptide(L)'
;MKRFLLVFTLIATTLNAQEENLNDLNLINDTASAEEYLKNNKTKGNKLITFNEEKHKTTLATDLFKLSVGGKTTTENNYEKTTYKVVEKTSITHYRLSYILLDSKNTDVSKINAFRDRIITTYNNGSPFDFLAKKYSVADNARRGGDTGWFTKNEASMFFNNIDITKTNYSENDIFTLDDDENGLYYIILNTYQPKEIKEVKVLKIVELKD
;
A
#
# COMPACT_ATOMS: atom_id res chain seq x y z
N MET A 1 30.16 -25.60 75.86
CA MET A 1 30.99 -25.24 74.69
C MET A 1 30.06 -24.93 73.53
N LYS A 2 30.31 -23.81 72.84
CA LYS A 2 29.38 -23.09 71.95
C LYS A 2 29.04 -23.89 70.68
N ARG A 3 27.75 -23.99 70.34
CA ARG A 3 27.29 -24.46 69.02
C ARG A 3 27.16 -23.24 68.10
N PHE A 4 27.98 -23.19 67.05
CA PHE A 4 27.89 -22.18 66.00
C PHE A 4 26.76 -22.57 65.04
N LEU A 5 25.74 -21.72 64.93
CA LEU A 5 24.65 -21.87 63.97
C LEU A 5 25.01 -21.00 62.76
N LEU A 6 25.28 -21.65 61.62
CA LEU A 6 25.66 -20.99 60.38
C LEU A 6 24.37 -20.68 59.62
N VAL A 7 23.97 -19.41 59.64
CA VAL A 7 22.77 -18.91 58.93
C VAL A 7 23.18 -18.60 57.50
N PHE A 8 22.66 -19.36 56.55
CA PHE A 8 22.81 -19.11 55.11
C PHE A 8 21.73 -18.11 54.67
N THR A 9 22.08 -16.84 54.52
CA THR A 9 21.21 -15.84 53.89
C THR A 9 21.29 -15.98 52.37
N LEU A 10 20.26 -16.57 51.76
CA LEU A 10 20.04 -16.48 50.31
C LEU A 10 19.65 -15.03 49.97
N ILE A 11 20.57 -14.31 49.34
CA ILE A 11 20.27 -13.04 48.69
C ILE A 11 19.68 -13.39 47.33
N ALA A 12 18.35 -13.28 47.21
CA ALA A 12 17.67 -13.36 45.92
C ALA A 12 17.86 -12.02 45.19
N THR A 13 18.79 -11.96 44.23
CA THR A 13 18.87 -10.84 43.30
C THR A 13 17.75 -10.99 42.28
N THR A 14 16.72 -10.15 42.37
CA THR A 14 15.74 -9.99 41.30
C THR A 14 16.44 -9.32 40.12
N LEU A 15 16.73 -10.12 39.08
CA LEU A 15 17.10 -9.62 37.76
C LEU A 15 15.91 -8.87 37.16
N ASN A 16 15.92 -7.55 37.25
CA ASN A 16 15.04 -6.70 36.43
C ASN A 16 15.59 -6.69 35.00
N ALA A 17 15.13 -7.61 34.15
CA ALA A 17 15.54 -7.73 32.76
C ALA A 17 14.62 -6.98 31.76
N GLN A 18 13.96 -5.90 32.20
CA GLN A 18 13.01 -5.15 31.35
C GLN A 18 13.39 -3.67 31.25
N GLU A 19 14.46 -3.35 30.52
CA GLU A 19 14.73 -1.95 30.11
C GLU A 19 15.52 -1.81 28.80
N GLU A 20 16.21 -2.84 28.31
CA GLU A 20 17.05 -2.74 27.09
C GLU A 20 16.25 -2.45 25.80
N ASN A 21 15.04 -3.01 25.64
CA ASN A 21 14.31 -2.98 24.35
C ASN A 21 13.67 -1.61 24.01
N LEU A 22 13.47 -0.72 25.00
CA LEU A 22 12.83 0.58 24.80
C LEU A 22 13.76 1.63 24.18
N ASN A 23 15.07 1.50 24.40
CA ASN A 23 16.06 2.46 23.90
C ASN A 23 16.29 2.32 22.40
N ASP A 24 16.22 1.11 21.86
CA ASP A 24 16.40 0.85 20.43
C ASP A 24 15.29 1.48 19.58
N LEU A 25 14.04 1.47 20.06
CA LEU A 25 12.92 2.05 19.31
C LEU A 25 12.96 3.58 19.23
N ASN A 26 13.62 4.25 20.17
CA ASN A 26 13.76 5.71 20.12
C ASN A 26 14.80 6.16 19.06
N LEU A 27 15.70 5.26 18.66
CA LEU A 27 16.70 5.52 17.63
C LEU A 27 16.13 5.40 16.20
N ILE A 28 15.00 4.70 16.02
CA ILE A 28 14.38 4.47 14.72
C ILE A 28 13.55 5.68 14.29
N ASN A 29 14.17 6.66 13.65
CA ASN A 29 13.47 7.91 13.28
C ASN A 29 13.25 8.07 11.78
N ASP A 30 13.67 7.09 10.99
CA ASP A 30 13.55 7.09 9.54
C ASP A 30 13.35 5.68 8.99
N THR A 31 13.09 5.59 7.69
CA THR A 31 12.90 4.33 6.99
C THR A 31 14.15 3.44 7.00
N ALA A 32 15.35 4.02 6.92
CA ALA A 32 16.60 3.27 6.85
C ALA A 32 16.89 2.52 8.17
N SER A 33 16.80 3.22 9.30
CA SER A 33 16.92 2.65 10.64
C SER A 33 15.83 1.62 10.93
N ALA A 34 14.62 1.81 10.39
CA ALA A 34 13.55 0.83 10.52
C ALA A 34 13.83 -0.46 9.73
N GLU A 35 14.37 -0.35 8.53
CA GLU A 35 14.81 -1.50 7.74
C GLU A 35 15.95 -2.26 8.42
N GLU A 36 16.92 -1.55 9.02
CA GLU A 36 17.98 -2.15 9.80
C GLU A 36 17.43 -2.89 11.03
N TYR A 37 16.51 -2.27 11.77
CA TYR A 37 15.83 -2.91 12.88
C TYR A 37 15.13 -4.20 12.46
N LEU A 38 14.42 -4.20 11.33
CA LEU A 38 13.73 -5.39 10.80
C LEU A 38 14.70 -6.51 10.38
N LYS A 39 15.91 -6.17 9.92
CA LYS A 39 16.95 -7.16 9.60
C LYS A 39 17.44 -7.87 10.85
N ASN A 40 17.58 -7.15 11.96
CA ASN A 40 18.10 -7.66 13.22
C ASN A 40 17.01 -8.31 14.10
N ASN A 41 15.75 -7.90 13.95
CA ASN A 41 14.62 -8.32 14.78
C ASN A 41 13.51 -9.01 13.96
N LYS A 42 13.88 -10.08 13.27
CA LYS A 42 12.97 -10.83 12.38
C LYS A 42 11.94 -11.63 13.16
N THR A 43 10.72 -11.11 13.24
CA THR A 43 9.53 -11.88 13.65
C THR A 43 8.52 -11.89 12.50
N LYS A 44 7.61 -12.88 12.47
CA LYS A 44 6.57 -12.98 11.42
C LYS A 44 5.65 -11.76 11.37
N GLY A 45 5.51 -11.02 12.48
CA GLY A 45 4.62 -9.87 12.57
C GLY A 45 5.25 -8.53 12.22
N ASN A 46 6.58 -8.42 12.36
CA ASN A 46 7.31 -7.17 12.18
C ASN A 46 7.44 -6.81 10.69
N LYS A 47 7.03 -5.60 10.31
CA LYS A 47 7.14 -5.11 8.93
C LYS A 47 6.96 -3.61 8.81
N LEU A 48 7.43 -3.05 7.70
CA LEU A 48 7.03 -1.71 7.27
C LEU A 48 5.68 -1.77 6.56
N ILE A 49 4.81 -0.82 6.90
CA ILE A 49 3.47 -0.66 6.32
C ILE A 49 3.30 0.80 5.94
N THR A 50 2.82 1.04 4.73
CA THR A 50 2.40 2.37 4.29
C THR A 50 0.89 2.50 4.38
N PHE A 51 0.43 3.50 5.12
CA PHE A 51 -0.97 3.89 5.14
C PHE A 51 -1.16 5.11 4.25
N ASN A 52 -2.02 4.96 3.26
CA ASN A 52 -2.50 6.03 2.39
C ASN A 52 -3.83 6.62 2.92
N GLU A 53 -3.94 7.95 2.96
CA GLU A 53 -5.09 8.66 3.55
C GLU A 53 -6.41 8.35 2.85
N GLU A 54 -6.42 8.12 1.53
CA GLU A 54 -7.64 7.78 0.79
C GLU A 54 -8.07 6.32 1.01
N LYS A 55 -7.11 5.40 1.10
CA LYS A 55 -7.39 3.96 1.18
C LYS A 55 -7.67 3.49 2.60
N HIS A 56 -7.03 4.07 3.61
CA HIS A 56 -7.08 3.57 4.99
C HIS A 56 -7.83 4.56 5.89
N LYS A 57 -9.12 4.27 6.12
CA LYS A 57 -10.03 5.09 6.94
C LYS A 57 -10.28 4.50 8.34
N THR A 58 -9.42 3.60 8.81
CA THR A 58 -9.56 2.99 10.13
C THR A 58 -9.17 3.98 11.23
N THR A 59 -9.61 3.73 12.47
CA THR A 59 -9.20 4.53 13.65
C THR A 59 -7.68 4.54 13.80
N LEU A 60 -7.04 3.38 13.66
CA LEU A 60 -5.57 3.26 13.69
C LEU A 60 -4.91 4.15 12.64
N ALA A 61 -5.35 4.10 11.38
CA ALA A 61 -4.79 4.93 10.32
C ALA A 61 -4.96 6.42 10.64
N THR A 62 -6.15 6.81 11.08
CA THR A 62 -6.46 8.19 11.49
C THR A 62 -5.53 8.69 12.59
N ASP A 63 -5.24 7.85 13.59
CA ASP A 63 -4.33 8.22 14.68
C ASP A 63 -2.88 8.29 14.21
N LEU A 64 -2.44 7.37 13.34
CA LEU A 64 -1.11 7.41 12.72
C LEU A 64 -0.89 8.70 11.93
N PHE A 65 -1.91 9.19 11.21
CA PHE A 65 -1.82 10.47 10.49
C PHE A 65 -1.70 11.69 11.41
N LYS A 66 -2.16 11.62 12.67
CA LYS A 66 -1.99 12.71 13.65
C LYS A 66 -0.60 12.72 14.27
N LEU A 67 0.06 11.57 14.36
CA LEU A 67 1.40 11.47 14.94
C LEU A 67 2.46 12.15 14.06
N SER A 68 3.49 12.72 14.70
CA SER A 68 4.71 13.15 14.03
C SER A 68 5.60 11.95 13.72
N VAL A 69 6.60 12.14 12.85
CA VAL A 69 7.69 11.16 12.68
C VAL A 69 8.35 10.89 14.04
N GLY A 70 8.67 9.62 14.31
CA GLY A 70 9.13 9.12 15.59
C GLY A 70 8.01 8.80 16.60
N GLY A 71 6.81 9.36 16.42
CA GLY A 71 5.64 9.09 17.25
C GLY A 71 5.18 7.64 17.12
N LYS A 72 4.59 7.09 18.18
CA LYS A 72 4.12 5.71 18.22
C LYS A 72 2.75 5.57 18.87
N THR A 73 2.01 4.55 18.46
CA THR A 73 0.80 4.06 19.12
C THR A 73 0.88 2.55 19.28
N THR A 74 0.11 2.01 20.22
CA THR A 74 0.12 0.58 20.53
C THR A 74 -1.32 0.06 20.58
N THR A 75 -1.53 -1.13 20.03
CA THR A 75 -2.75 -1.90 20.20
C THR A 75 -2.40 -3.21 20.87
N GLU A 76 -3.24 -3.66 21.81
CA GLU A 76 -2.93 -4.82 22.64
C GLU A 76 -4.16 -5.70 22.81
N ASN A 77 -3.97 -7.01 22.75
CA ASN A 77 -4.99 -8.02 23.06
C ASN A 77 -4.41 -9.07 24.03
N ASN A 78 -5.11 -10.17 24.26
CA ASN A 78 -4.67 -11.20 25.20
C ASN A 78 -3.44 -12.01 24.73
N TYR A 79 -3.12 -11.98 23.44
CA TYR A 79 -2.07 -12.80 22.83
C TYR A 79 -0.84 -11.99 22.42
N GLU A 80 -1.02 -10.73 22.06
CA GLU A 80 0.06 -9.90 21.54
C GLU A 80 -0.14 -8.42 21.84
N LYS A 81 0.99 -7.72 21.89
CA LYS A 81 1.09 -6.27 21.85
C LYS A 81 1.70 -5.87 20.51
N THR A 82 1.02 -5.00 19.79
CA THR A 82 1.51 -4.45 18.53
C THR A 82 1.81 -2.96 18.67
N THR A 83 3.06 -2.58 18.44
CA THR A 83 3.49 -1.19 18.39
C THR A 83 3.62 -0.74 16.94
N TYR A 84 3.13 0.47 16.67
CA TYR A 84 3.21 1.14 15.38
C TYR A 84 3.98 2.43 15.56
N LYS A 85 5.17 2.53 14.96
CA LYS A 85 6.00 3.74 15.02
C LYS A 85 6.06 4.40 13.66
N VAL A 86 5.74 5.69 13.58
CA VAL A 86 5.82 6.48 12.35
C VAL A 86 7.28 6.75 12.03
N VAL A 87 7.72 6.34 10.84
CA VAL A 87 9.11 6.51 10.38
C VAL A 87 9.23 7.45 9.18
N GLU A 88 8.12 7.71 8.50
CA GLU A 88 8.09 8.63 7.37
C GLU A 88 6.69 9.20 7.19
N LYS A 89 6.61 10.48 6.81
CA LYS A 89 5.38 11.12 6.34
C LYS A 89 5.68 11.85 5.06
N THR A 90 4.91 11.55 4.03
CA THR A 90 5.07 12.13 2.70
C THR A 90 3.72 12.57 2.16
N SER A 91 3.78 13.49 1.21
CA SER A 91 2.68 13.75 0.28
C SER A 91 3.23 13.39 -1.08
N ILE A 92 2.56 12.46 -1.77
CA ILE A 92 2.99 12.03 -3.09
C ILE A 92 1.82 12.09 -4.06
N THR A 93 2.13 12.42 -5.31
CA THR A 93 1.15 12.49 -6.39
C THR A 93 0.60 11.10 -6.70
N HIS A 94 -0.71 10.99 -6.67
CA HIS A 94 -1.45 9.80 -7.07
C HIS A 94 -2.35 10.07 -8.27
N TYR A 95 -2.59 9.01 -9.02
CA TYR A 95 -3.41 8.96 -10.21
C TYR A 95 -4.56 7.99 -9.99
N ARG A 96 -5.69 8.23 -10.64
CA ARG A 96 -6.82 7.30 -10.65
C ARG A 96 -7.51 7.37 -11.99
N LEU A 97 -7.60 6.22 -12.63
CA LEU A 97 -8.11 6.06 -13.99
C LEU A 97 -9.11 4.92 -14.01
N SER A 98 -9.88 4.82 -15.09
CA SER A 98 -10.59 3.60 -15.42
C SER A 98 -10.06 3.05 -16.74
N TYR A 99 -9.93 1.73 -16.86
CA TYR A 99 -9.50 1.12 -18.12
C TYR A 99 -10.27 -0.15 -18.49
N ILE A 100 -10.33 -0.40 -19.78
CA ILE A 100 -10.77 -1.65 -20.41
C ILE A 100 -9.55 -2.25 -21.07
N LEU A 101 -9.20 -3.49 -20.71
CA LEU A 101 -8.13 -4.23 -21.36
C LEU A 101 -8.71 -5.25 -22.34
N LEU A 102 -8.17 -5.27 -23.54
CA LEU A 102 -8.41 -6.28 -24.57
C LEU A 102 -7.10 -7.03 -24.83
N ASP A 103 -7.14 -8.35 -24.83
CA ASP A 103 -5.98 -9.21 -25.12
C ASP A 103 -6.11 -9.76 -26.55
N SER A 104 -5.09 -9.52 -27.38
CA SER A 104 -5.07 -9.91 -28.79
C SER A 104 -4.44 -11.27 -29.04
N LYS A 105 -4.11 -12.08 -28.01
CA LYS A 105 -3.32 -13.33 -28.12
C LYS A 105 -3.71 -14.28 -29.26
N ASN A 106 -4.89 -14.16 -29.86
CA ASN A 106 -5.29 -14.89 -31.07
C ASN A 106 -6.17 -14.07 -32.04
N THR A 107 -6.09 -12.73 -32.02
CA THR A 107 -6.95 -11.85 -32.82
C THR A 107 -6.12 -10.84 -33.62
N ASP A 108 -6.51 -10.61 -34.88
CA ASP A 108 -5.96 -9.55 -35.73
C ASP A 108 -6.13 -8.18 -35.06
N VAL A 109 -5.04 -7.42 -34.97
CA VAL A 109 -4.98 -6.07 -34.38
C VAL A 109 -6.03 -5.15 -34.99
N SER A 110 -6.30 -5.28 -36.29
CA SER A 110 -7.33 -4.50 -36.99
C SER A 110 -8.72 -4.73 -36.40
N LYS A 111 -9.02 -5.97 -35.99
CA LYS A 111 -10.29 -6.32 -35.34
C LYS A 111 -10.35 -5.79 -33.91
N ILE A 112 -9.23 -5.81 -33.18
CA ILE A 112 -9.14 -5.21 -31.85
C ILE A 112 -9.38 -3.70 -31.93
N ASN A 113 -8.77 -3.01 -32.89
CA ASN A 113 -8.97 -1.58 -33.11
C ASN A 113 -10.42 -1.25 -33.46
N ALA A 114 -11.03 -1.97 -34.40
CA ALA A 114 -12.44 -1.79 -34.73
C ALA A 114 -13.36 -2.04 -33.52
N PHE A 115 -12.99 -2.99 -32.64
CA PHE A 115 -13.72 -3.26 -31.42
C PHE A 115 -13.56 -2.14 -30.38
N ARG A 116 -12.34 -1.57 -30.23
CA ARG A 116 -12.12 -0.38 -29.39
C ARG A 116 -12.94 0.81 -29.85
N ASP A 117 -12.95 1.10 -31.15
CA ASP A 117 -13.72 2.19 -31.74
C ASP A 117 -15.22 2.04 -31.44
N ARG A 118 -15.73 0.81 -31.52
CA ARG A 118 -17.12 0.50 -31.18
C ARG A 118 -17.41 0.73 -29.69
N ILE A 119 -16.51 0.35 -28.79
CA ILE A 119 -16.67 0.57 -27.34
C ILE A 119 -16.64 2.07 -27.05
N ILE A 120 -15.68 2.82 -27.60
CA ILE A 120 -15.55 4.28 -27.44
C ILE A 120 -16.80 4.98 -27.98
N THR A 121 -17.28 4.59 -29.17
CA THR A 121 -18.53 5.12 -29.73
C THR A 121 -19.72 4.86 -28.81
N THR A 122 -19.80 3.66 -28.23
CA THR A 122 -20.88 3.30 -27.30
C THR A 122 -20.82 4.13 -26.02
N TYR A 123 -19.62 4.39 -25.50
CA TYR A 123 -19.39 5.30 -24.37
C TYR A 123 -19.82 6.74 -24.71
N ASN A 124 -19.36 7.28 -25.85
CA ASN A 124 -19.71 8.62 -26.31
C ASN A 124 -21.22 8.80 -26.56
N ASN A 125 -21.94 7.72 -26.88
CA ASN A 125 -23.40 7.69 -26.99
C ASN A 125 -24.13 7.60 -25.63
N GLY A 126 -23.41 7.72 -24.51
CA GLY A 126 -23.97 7.82 -23.16
C GLY A 126 -23.97 6.51 -22.36
N SER A 127 -23.38 5.43 -22.86
CA SER A 127 -23.25 4.21 -22.05
C SER A 127 -22.21 4.40 -20.94
N PRO A 128 -22.51 4.03 -19.68
CA PRO A 128 -21.55 4.15 -18.59
C PRO A 128 -20.26 3.34 -18.85
N PHE A 129 -19.10 3.96 -18.61
CA PHE A 129 -17.81 3.29 -18.79
C PHE A 129 -17.67 2.06 -17.90
N ASP A 130 -18.19 2.12 -16.67
CA ASP A 130 -18.11 1.02 -15.70
C ASP A 130 -18.85 -0.23 -16.20
N PHE A 131 -20.00 -0.04 -16.86
CA PHE A 131 -20.75 -1.10 -17.52
C PHE A 131 -19.96 -1.71 -18.68
N LEU A 132 -19.35 -0.87 -19.53
CA LEU A 132 -18.53 -1.33 -20.66
C LEU A 132 -17.30 -2.10 -20.17
N ALA A 133 -16.65 -1.64 -19.10
CA ALA A 133 -15.52 -2.31 -18.50
C ALA A 133 -15.89 -3.67 -17.92
N LYS A 134 -16.98 -3.77 -17.16
CA LYS A 134 -17.50 -5.05 -16.65
C LYS A 134 -17.82 -6.04 -17.78
N LYS A 135 -18.28 -5.53 -18.92
CA LYS A 135 -18.74 -6.35 -20.05
C LYS A 135 -17.60 -6.85 -20.95
N TYR A 136 -16.58 -6.02 -21.17
CA TYR A 136 -15.60 -6.24 -22.24
C TYR A 136 -14.15 -6.37 -21.77
N SER A 137 -13.80 -5.88 -20.58
CA SER A 137 -12.42 -5.93 -20.11
C SER A 137 -12.05 -7.35 -19.65
N VAL A 138 -10.87 -7.82 -20.04
CA VAL A 138 -10.31 -9.10 -19.55
C VAL A 138 -9.49 -8.93 -18.26
N ALA A 139 -9.26 -7.69 -17.81
CA ALA A 139 -8.49 -7.40 -16.61
C ALA A 139 -9.31 -7.51 -15.32
N ASP A 140 -8.64 -7.76 -14.20
CA ASP A 140 -9.28 -7.90 -12.88
C ASP A 140 -10.05 -6.66 -12.42
N ASN A 141 -9.66 -5.47 -12.89
CA ASN A 141 -10.35 -4.22 -12.61
C ASN A 141 -11.77 -4.17 -13.20
N ALA A 142 -12.12 -5.05 -14.14
CA ALA A 142 -13.46 -5.16 -14.74
C ALA A 142 -14.54 -5.28 -13.66
N ARG A 143 -14.31 -6.09 -12.62
CA ARG A 143 -15.25 -6.27 -11.50
C ARG A 143 -15.55 -4.98 -10.75
N ARG A 144 -14.65 -4.01 -10.80
CA ARG A 144 -14.76 -2.67 -10.20
C ARG A 144 -15.16 -1.60 -11.22
N GLY A 145 -15.67 -2.00 -12.38
CA GLY A 145 -16.06 -1.03 -13.42
C GLY A 145 -14.86 -0.39 -14.12
N GLY A 146 -13.72 -1.07 -14.15
CA GLY A 146 -12.51 -0.55 -14.78
C GLY A 146 -11.65 0.33 -13.88
N ASP A 147 -12.12 0.70 -12.69
CA ASP A 147 -11.41 1.60 -11.78
C ASP A 147 -10.07 1.02 -11.31
N THR A 148 -8.99 1.80 -11.38
CA THR A 148 -7.68 1.41 -10.82
C THR A 148 -7.67 1.55 -9.29
N GLY A 149 -8.44 2.48 -8.75
CA GLY A 149 -8.16 3.08 -7.45
C GLY A 149 -7.01 4.09 -7.54
N TRP A 150 -6.68 4.76 -6.44
CA TRP A 150 -5.52 5.65 -6.40
C TRP A 150 -4.22 4.83 -6.42
N PHE A 151 -3.31 5.19 -7.32
CA PHE A 151 -2.00 4.57 -7.46
C PHE A 151 -0.91 5.62 -7.70
N THR A 152 0.31 5.31 -7.29
CA THR A 152 1.50 6.13 -7.52
C THR A 152 2.12 5.82 -8.87
N LYS A 153 3.02 6.68 -9.35
CA LYS A 153 3.79 6.41 -10.58
C LYS A 153 4.50 5.04 -10.56
N ASN A 154 5.03 4.64 -9.42
CA ASN A 154 5.74 3.36 -9.27
C ASN A 154 4.80 2.14 -9.33
N GLU A 155 3.52 2.33 -9.05
CA GLU A 155 2.49 1.29 -9.09
C GLU A 155 1.80 1.21 -10.45
N ALA A 156 2.07 2.15 -11.37
CA ALA A 156 1.45 2.17 -12.71
C ALA A 156 1.68 0.86 -13.47
N SER A 157 2.83 0.21 -13.26
CA SER A 157 3.16 -1.05 -13.91
C SER A 157 2.32 -2.24 -13.49
N MET A 158 1.59 -2.13 -12.38
CA MET A 158 0.60 -3.13 -11.98
C MET A 158 -0.62 -3.15 -12.92
N PHE A 159 -0.82 -2.10 -13.72
CA PHE A 159 -1.98 -1.95 -14.60
C PHE A 159 -1.59 -1.87 -16.08
N PHE A 160 -0.50 -1.16 -16.39
CA PHE A 160 -0.13 -0.77 -17.76
C PHE A 160 1.26 -1.28 -18.17
N ASN A 161 1.74 -2.37 -17.57
CA ASN A 161 3.09 -2.90 -17.80
C ASN A 161 4.15 -1.79 -17.70
N ASN A 162 5.15 -1.74 -18.57
CA ASN A 162 6.21 -0.73 -18.49
C ASN A 162 5.85 0.62 -19.13
N ILE A 163 4.57 0.86 -19.44
CA ILE A 163 4.11 2.08 -20.08
C ILE A 163 3.83 3.16 -19.03
N ASP A 164 4.52 4.29 -19.15
CA ASP A 164 4.33 5.44 -18.27
C ASP A 164 3.09 6.25 -18.66
N ILE A 165 1.94 5.86 -18.10
CA ILE A 165 0.66 6.55 -18.28
C ILE A 165 0.62 7.94 -17.62
N THR A 166 1.55 8.23 -16.71
CA THR A 166 1.53 9.44 -15.87
C THR A 166 2.14 10.67 -16.54
N LYS A 167 2.79 10.50 -17.70
CA LYS A 167 3.42 11.59 -18.47
C LYS A 167 2.44 12.43 -19.29
N THR A 168 1.18 12.02 -19.33
CA THR A 168 0.20 12.57 -20.26
C THR A 168 -0.73 13.55 -19.54
N ASN A 169 -0.85 14.76 -20.09
CA ASN A 169 -1.71 15.82 -19.55
C ASN A 169 -3.15 15.67 -20.06
N TYR A 170 -3.79 14.55 -19.73
CA TYR A 170 -5.20 14.35 -20.07
C TYR A 170 -6.11 15.14 -19.10
N SER A 171 -7.14 15.75 -19.66
CA SER A 171 -8.20 16.41 -18.91
C SER A 171 -9.11 15.36 -18.28
N GLU A 172 -9.84 15.74 -17.22
CA GLU A 172 -10.80 14.84 -16.61
C GLU A 172 -11.90 14.49 -17.62
N ASN A 173 -12.28 13.22 -17.66
CA ASN A 173 -13.18 12.58 -18.62
C ASN A 173 -12.61 12.39 -20.04
N ASP A 174 -11.33 12.67 -20.29
CA ASP A 174 -10.70 12.30 -21.56
C ASP A 174 -10.67 10.78 -21.70
N ILE A 175 -11.04 10.31 -22.89
CA ILE A 175 -10.95 8.90 -23.30
C ILE A 175 -9.88 8.76 -24.39
N PHE A 176 -8.98 7.80 -24.21
CA PHE A 176 -7.90 7.56 -25.14
C PHE A 176 -7.50 6.08 -25.15
N THR A 177 -6.66 5.70 -26.10
CA THR A 177 -6.18 4.33 -26.26
C THR A 177 -4.70 4.23 -25.95
N LEU A 178 -4.29 3.06 -25.49
CA LEU A 178 -2.89 2.71 -25.29
C LEU A 178 -2.63 1.31 -25.83
N ASP A 179 -1.50 1.13 -26.51
CA ASP A 179 -1.11 -0.10 -27.18
C ASP A 179 0.17 -0.63 -26.53
N ASP A 180 0.16 -1.91 -26.17
CA ASP A 180 1.32 -2.69 -25.78
C ASP A 180 1.43 -3.87 -26.75
N ASP A 181 1.87 -3.55 -27.97
CA ASP A 181 1.97 -4.48 -29.09
C ASP A 181 2.87 -5.67 -28.78
N GLU A 182 3.93 -5.46 -27.99
CA GLU A 182 4.87 -6.51 -27.57
C GLU A 182 4.16 -7.61 -26.79
N ASN A 183 3.17 -7.25 -25.97
CA ASN A 183 2.41 -8.19 -25.14
C ASN A 183 1.01 -8.49 -25.70
N GLY A 184 0.63 -7.88 -26.83
CA GLY A 184 -0.69 -8.00 -27.42
C GLY A 184 -1.80 -7.44 -26.52
N LEU A 185 -1.50 -6.39 -25.75
CA LEU A 185 -2.46 -5.79 -24.81
C LEU A 185 -2.90 -4.42 -25.31
N TYR A 186 -4.21 -4.22 -25.41
CA TYR A 186 -4.81 -3.02 -25.97
C TYR A 186 -5.79 -2.42 -24.99
N TYR A 187 -5.56 -1.16 -24.65
CA TYR A 187 -6.27 -0.48 -23.59
C TYR A 187 -7.19 0.59 -24.17
N ILE A 188 -8.34 0.77 -23.53
CA ILE A 188 -9.17 1.98 -23.60
C ILE A 188 -9.15 2.57 -22.19
N ILE A 189 -8.71 3.81 -22.06
CA ILE A 189 -8.49 4.46 -20.77
C ILE A 189 -9.39 5.68 -20.70
N LEU A 190 -10.13 5.79 -19.60
CA LEU A 190 -10.90 6.97 -19.21
C LEU A 190 -10.18 7.64 -18.05
N ASN A 191 -9.80 8.90 -18.24
CA ASN A 191 -9.21 9.71 -17.19
C ASN A 191 -10.29 10.16 -16.20
N THR A 192 -10.50 9.39 -15.13
CA THR A 192 -11.63 9.62 -14.22
C THR A 192 -11.37 10.69 -13.18
N TYR A 193 -10.10 11.00 -12.87
CA TYR A 193 -9.74 12.00 -11.87
C TYR A 193 -8.45 12.72 -12.27
N GLN A 194 -8.36 14.00 -11.93
CA GLN A 194 -7.09 14.71 -11.96
C GLN A 194 -6.11 14.13 -10.92
N PRO A 195 -4.79 14.12 -11.23
CA PRO A 195 -3.78 13.74 -10.25
C PRO A 195 -3.89 14.62 -9.01
N LYS A 196 -3.70 14.02 -7.84
CA LYS A 196 -3.71 14.77 -6.58
C LYS A 196 -2.66 14.27 -5.61
N GLU A 197 -2.28 15.18 -4.73
CA GLU A 197 -1.44 14.89 -3.58
C GLU A 197 -2.23 14.10 -2.54
N ILE A 198 -1.73 12.92 -2.17
CA ILE A 198 -2.29 12.11 -1.08
C ILE A 198 -1.22 11.93 -0.02
N LYS A 199 -1.60 12.16 1.24
CA LYS A 199 -0.72 11.93 2.37
C LYS A 199 -0.54 10.44 2.62
N GLU A 200 0.71 10.08 2.87
CA GLU A 200 1.09 8.74 3.29
C GLU A 200 1.88 8.79 4.58
N VAL A 201 1.66 7.77 5.41
CA VAL A 201 2.43 7.54 6.62
C VAL A 201 3.02 6.14 6.56
N LYS A 202 4.36 6.06 6.56
CA LYS A 202 5.09 4.79 6.63
C LYS A 202 5.38 4.49 8.10
N VAL A 203 5.11 3.27 8.49
CA VAL A 203 5.06 2.83 9.88
C VAL A 203 5.81 1.53 10.03
N LEU A 204 6.71 1.48 11.01
CA LEU A 204 7.28 0.23 11.52
C LEU A 204 6.25 -0.41 12.45
N LYS A 205 5.68 -1.55 12.02
CA LYS A 205 4.85 -2.43 12.85
C LYS A 205 5.76 -3.42 13.56
N ILE A 206 5.59 -3.54 14.87
CA ILE A 206 6.31 -4.47 15.74
C ILE A 206 5.28 -5.28 16.52
N VAL A 207 5.39 -6.60 16.51
CA VAL A 207 4.49 -7.53 17.22
C VAL A 207 5.28 -8.30 18.27
N GLU A 208 4.84 -8.19 19.50
CA GLU A 208 5.40 -8.85 20.68
C GLU A 208 4.33 -9.81 21.22
N LEU A 209 4.63 -11.11 21.25
CA LEU A 209 3.73 -12.10 21.84
C LEU A 209 3.76 -11.96 23.36
N LYS A 210 2.60 -12.17 23.99
CA LYS A 210 2.48 -12.24 25.43
C LYS A 210 2.66 -13.68 25.89
N ASP A 211 3.36 -13.82 27.01
CA ASP A 211 3.52 -15.09 27.73
C ASP A 211 2.22 -15.50 28.44
#